data_AF-X1J2M6-F1
#
_entry.id   AF-X1J2M6-F1
#
_cell.length_a   1.000
_cell.length_b   1.000
_cell.length_c   1.000
_cell.angle_alpha   90.00
_cell.angle_beta   90.00
_cell.angle_gamma   90.00
#
_symmetry.space_group_name_H-M   'P 1'
#
loop_
_entity.id
_entity.type
_entity.pdbx_description
1 polymer ?
#
loop_
_entity_poly.entity_id
_entity_poly.type
_entity_poly.pdbx_seq_one_letter_code
_entity_poly.pdbx_strand_id
1 'polypeptide(L)'
;VIAENNRINGQRDTLSERRVELETRVEQARKTEVNFENIERFCELVRQNLKDFTFEDKRLALEALQVKVWVNGNNVNIEGVIPVGEDDIESATLRCSG
;
A
#
# COMPACT_ATOMS: atom_id res chain seq x y z
N VAL A 1 -19.33 26.43 -42.49
CA VAL A 1 -18.35 25.32 -42.36
C VAL A 1 -17.24 25.62 -41.35
N ILE A 2 -16.59 26.79 -41.39
CA ILE A 2 -15.46 27.14 -40.48
C ILE A 2 -15.92 27.32 -39.01
N ALA A 3 -17.05 28.01 -38.77
CA ALA A 3 -17.56 28.25 -37.42
C ALA A 3 -17.99 26.96 -36.69
N GLU A 4 -18.55 26.00 -37.43
CA GLU A 4 -19.00 24.73 -36.86
C GLU A 4 -17.81 23.81 -36.51
N ASN A 5 -16.76 23.81 -37.33
CA ASN A 5 -15.51 23.09 -37.02
C ASN A 5 -14.81 23.67 -35.78
N ASN A 6 -14.78 24.99 -35.63
CA ASN A 6 -14.18 25.62 -34.43
C ASN A 6 -14.97 25.30 -33.15
N ARG A 7 -16.31 25.23 -33.25
CA ARG A 7 -17.18 24.84 -32.14
C ARG A 7 -16.95 23.39 -31.73
N ILE A 8 -16.88 22.48 -32.70
CA ILE A 8 -16.64 21.05 -32.47
C ILE A 8 -15.25 20.81 -31.86
N ASN A 9 -14.23 21.51 -32.36
CA ASN A 9 -12.87 21.39 -31.82
C ASN A 9 -12.78 21.89 -30.37
N GLY A 10 -13.38 23.05 -30.05
CA GLY A 10 -13.39 23.55 -28.67
C GLY A 10 -14.15 22.63 -27.68
N GLN A 11 -15.22 21.99 -28.14
CA GLN A 11 -15.94 20.99 -27.33
C GLN A 11 -15.10 19.73 -27.11
N ARG A 12 -14.36 19.29 -28.13
CA ARG A 12 -13.47 18.14 -28.05
C ARG A 12 -12.30 18.39 -27.08
N ASP A 13 -11.73 19.59 -27.10
CA ASP A 13 -10.65 19.97 -26.19
C ASP A 13 -11.14 20.02 -24.73
N THR A 14 -12.30 20.63 -24.50
CA THR A 14 -12.95 20.66 -23.17
C THR A 14 -13.24 19.25 -22.64
N LEU A 15 -13.73 18.34 -23.51
CA LEU A 15 -14.00 16.96 -23.12
C LEU A 15 -12.72 16.17 -22.85
N SER A 16 -11.64 16.44 -23.59
CA SER A 16 -10.34 15.82 -23.37
C SER A 16 -9.74 16.24 -22.03
N GLU A 17 -9.79 17.53 -21.71
CA GLU A 17 -9.32 18.05 -20.41
C GLU A 17 -10.10 17.44 -19.24
N ARG A 18 -11.44 17.40 -19.35
CA ARG A 18 -12.28 16.77 -18.32
C ARG A 18 -11.99 15.27 -18.17
N ARG A 19 -11.67 14.58 -19.27
CA ARG A 19 -11.33 13.14 -19.19
C ARG A 19 -10.03 12.93 -18.41
N VAL A 20 -9.00 13.72 -18.71
CA VAL A 20 -7.70 13.65 -18.00
C VAL A 20 -7.87 14.01 -16.52
N GLU A 21 -8.67 15.03 -16.20
CA GLU A 21 -8.98 15.40 -14.82
C GLU A 21 -9.67 14.25 -14.07
N LEU A 22 -10.68 13.63 -14.69
CA LEU A 22 -11.41 12.51 -14.10
C LEU A 22 -10.53 11.26 -13.94
N GLU A 23 -9.72 10.92 -14.94
CA GLU A 23 -8.75 9.82 -14.87
C GLU A 23 -7.75 10.04 -13.73
N THR A 24 -7.26 11.27 -13.57
CA THR A 24 -6.35 11.63 -12.47
C THR A 24 -7.01 11.46 -11.11
N ARG A 25 -8.27 11.90 -10.98
CA ARG A 25 -9.03 11.77 -9.73
C ARG A 25 -9.34 10.33 -9.38
N VAL A 26 -9.64 9.49 -10.38
CA VAL A 26 -9.86 8.05 -10.18
C VAL A 26 -8.58 7.37 -9.73
N GLU A 27 -7.43 7.67 -10.34
CA GLU A 27 -6.15 7.07 -9.94
C GLU A 27 -5.71 7.54 -8.54
N GLN A 28 -5.97 8.80 -8.19
CA GLN A 28 -5.75 9.30 -6.83
C GLN A 28 -6.65 8.61 -5.82
N ALA A 29 -7.93 8.40 -6.15
CA ALA A 29 -8.86 7.66 -5.29
C ALA A 29 -8.44 6.19 -5.13
N ARG A 30 -8.02 5.52 -6.21
CA ARG A 30 -7.50 4.14 -6.21
C ARG A 30 -6.28 3.98 -5.29
N LYS A 31 -5.36 4.97 -5.30
CA LYS A 31 -4.20 5.01 -4.41
C LYS A 31 -4.53 5.32 -2.95
N THR A 32 -5.67 5.97 -2.71
CA THR A 32 -6.13 6.37 -1.37
C THR A 32 -7.00 5.30 -0.72
N GLU A 33 -7.59 4.39 -1.52
CA GLU A 33 -8.29 3.23 -1.02
C GLU A 33 -7.27 2.31 -0.35
N VAL A 34 -7.11 2.52 0.96
CA VAL A 34 -6.40 1.61 1.85
C VAL A 34 -7.03 0.24 1.64
N ASN A 35 -6.28 -0.63 0.96
CA ASN A 35 -6.76 -1.97 0.65
C ASN A 35 -6.79 -2.78 1.95
N PHE A 36 -7.93 -2.71 2.65
CA PHE A 36 -8.17 -3.43 3.90
C PHE A 36 -7.95 -4.94 3.73
N GLU A 37 -8.29 -5.50 2.57
CA GLU A 37 -8.04 -6.91 2.25
C GLU A 37 -6.54 -7.23 2.24
N ASN A 38 -5.71 -6.34 1.70
CA ASN A 38 -4.25 -6.51 1.76
C ASN A 38 -3.71 -6.42 3.19
N ILE A 39 -4.26 -5.54 4.03
CA ILE A 39 -3.90 -5.45 5.45
C ILE A 39 -4.25 -6.75 6.17
N GLU A 40 -5.46 -7.28 5.96
CA GLU A 40 -5.91 -8.53 6.57
C GLU A 40 -5.03 -9.71 6.13
N ARG A 41 -4.78 -9.85 4.83
CA ARG A 41 -3.88 -10.87 4.28
C ARG A 41 -2.48 -10.78 4.87
N PHE A 42 -1.93 -9.57 4.98
CA PHE A 42 -0.62 -9.37 5.59
C PHE A 42 -0.61 -9.79 7.07
N CYS A 43 -1.63 -9.41 7.84
CA CYS A 43 -1.77 -9.81 9.23
C CYS A 43 -1.86 -11.32 9.39
N GLU A 44 -2.57 -12.02 8.50
CA GLU A 44 -2.65 -13.48 8.50
C GLU A 44 -1.31 -14.13 8.19
N LEU A 45 -0.59 -13.65 7.17
CA LEU A 45 0.75 -14.13 6.81
C LEU A 45 1.71 -13.98 7.98
N VAL A 46 1.74 -12.80 8.61
CA VAL A 46 2.59 -12.55 9.78
C VAL A 46 2.21 -13.46 10.94
N ARG A 47 0.92 -13.69 11.19
CA ARG A 47 0.45 -14.57 12.29
C ARG A 47 0.85 -16.02 12.08
N GLN A 48 0.76 -16.53 10.86
CA GLN A 48 1.16 -17.91 10.53
C GLN A 48 2.67 -18.08 10.68
N ASN A 49 3.45 -17.15 10.12
CA ASN A 49 4.91 -17.24 10.10
C ASN A 49 5.53 -16.97 11.49
N LEU A 50 5.10 -15.93 12.22
CA LEU A 50 5.68 -15.61 13.54
C LEU A 50 5.50 -16.73 14.57
N LYS A 51 4.49 -17.59 14.41
CA LYS A 51 4.30 -18.73 15.32
C LYS A 51 5.43 -19.73 15.20
N ASP A 52 5.82 -20.05 13.96
CA ASP A 52 6.78 -21.11 13.64
C ASP A 52 8.21 -20.58 13.45
N PHE A 53 8.39 -19.26 13.41
CA PHE A 53 9.67 -18.59 13.28
C PHE A 53 10.60 -18.81 14.48
N THR A 54 11.89 -18.96 14.17
CA THR A 54 12.96 -18.99 15.17
C THR A 54 13.13 -17.61 15.80
N PHE A 55 13.97 -17.50 16.83
CA PHE A 55 14.22 -16.22 17.49
C PHE A 55 14.79 -15.16 16.52
N GLU A 56 15.74 -15.55 15.67
CA GLU A 56 16.34 -14.64 14.70
C GLU A 56 15.34 -14.20 13.64
N ASP A 57 14.49 -15.11 13.16
CA ASP A 57 13.45 -14.79 12.19
C ASP A 57 12.41 -13.81 12.78
N LYS A 58 12.07 -13.98 14.06
CA LYS A 58 11.19 -13.04 14.78
C LYS A 58 11.82 -11.66 14.91
N ARG A 59 13.11 -11.59 15.23
CA ARG A 59 13.84 -10.32 15.34
C ARG A 59 13.85 -9.60 13.99
N LEU A 60 14.19 -10.31 12.92
CA LEU A 60 14.22 -9.76 11.56
C LEU A 60 12.83 -9.27 11.12
N ALA A 61 11.78 -10.04 11.41
CA ALA A 61 10.41 -9.64 11.09
C ALA A 61 9.97 -8.37 11.84
N LEU A 62 10.29 -8.27 13.13
CA LEU A 62 9.99 -7.07 13.93
C LEU A 62 10.79 -5.84 13.47
N GLU A 63 12.04 -6.03 13.03
CA GLU A 63 12.86 -4.97 12.43
C GLU A 63 12.29 -4.49 11.09
N ALA A 64 11.86 -5.40 10.22
CA ALA A 64 11.24 -5.06 8.94
C ALA A 64 9.93 -4.28 9.12
N LEU A 65 9.16 -4.63 10.16
CA LEU A 65 7.95 -3.91 10.57
C LEU A 65 8.23 -2.60 11.33
N GLN A 66 9.51 -2.27 11.54
CA GLN A 66 9.97 -1.10 12.29
C GLN A 66 9.30 -0.98 13.66
N VAL A 67 9.12 -2.12 14.34
CA VAL A 67 8.41 -2.17 15.62
C VAL A 67 9.23 -1.47 16.70
N LYS A 68 8.61 -0.49 17.36
CA LYS A 68 9.17 0.25 18.49
C LYS A 68 8.32 -0.03 19.72
N VAL A 69 8.99 -0.39 20.81
CA VAL A 69 8.35 -0.66 22.09
C VAL A 69 8.80 0.39 23.10
N TRP A 70 7.85 1.13 23.65
CA TRP A 70 8.08 2.10 24.70
C TRP A 70 7.50 1.57 26.00
N VAL A 71 8.33 1.47 27.05
CA VAL A 71 7.91 0.99 28.37
C VAL A 71 7.98 2.16 29.35
N ASN A 72 6.81 2.60 29.83
CA ASN A 72 6.67 3.68 30.79
C ASN A 72 6.00 3.14 32.07
N GLY A 73 6.81 2.69 33.02
CA GLY A 73 6.31 2.08 34.27
C GLY A 73 5.48 0.82 33.98
N ASN A 74 4.17 0.89 34.22
CA ASN A 74 3.22 -0.20 33.94
C ASN A 74 2.60 -0.14 32.53
N ASN A 75 2.92 0.87 31.73
CA ASN A 75 2.38 1.03 30.38
C ASN A 75 3.39 0.56 29.33
N VAL A 76 2.93 -0.28 28.40
CA VAL A 76 3.69 -0.69 27.22
C VAL A 76 2.97 -0.16 25.99
N ASN A 77 3.66 0.68 25.21
CA ASN A 77 3.18 1.16 23.92
C ASN A 77 3.98 0.48 22.81
N ILE A 78 3.29 -0.04 21.79
CA ILE A 78 3.91 -0.73 20.65
C ILE A 78 3.47 0.00 19.39
N GLU A 79 4.44 0.50 18.64
CA GLU A 79 4.24 1.18 17.37
C GLU A 79 4.94 0.38 16.27
N GLY A 80 4.42 0.42 15.05
CA GLY A 80 5.00 -0.28 13.90
C GLY A 80 4.35 0.16 12.59
N VAL A 81 4.84 -0.39 11.48
CA VAL A 81 4.37 -0.05 10.13
C VAL A 81 3.85 -1.31 9.46
N ILE A 82 2.65 -1.23 8.88
CA ILE A 82 2.12 -2.26 7.96
C ILE A 82 2.34 -1.74 6.54
N PRO A 83 3.11 -2.44 5.69
CA PRO A 83 3.31 -2.03 4.31
C PRO A 83 2.00 -2.22 3.53
N VAL A 84 1.39 -1.12 3.11
CA VAL A 84 0.17 -1.09 2.29
C VAL A 84 0.52 -0.49 0.92
N GLY A 85 1.11 -1.30 0.04
CA GLY A 85 1.49 -0.90 -1.32
C GLY A 85 1.23 -2.00 -2.34
N GLU A 86 1.14 -1.63 -3.62
CA GLU A 86 1.12 -2.54 -4.78
C GLU A 86 2.50 -3.17 -5.07
N ASP A 87 3.52 -2.78 -4.33
CA ASP A 87 4.76 -3.54 -4.28
C ASP A 87 4.40 -4.87 -3.63
N ASP A 88 4.27 -5.88 -4.48
CA ASP A 88 4.11 -7.27 -4.10
C ASP A 88 4.88 -7.49 -2.81
N ILE A 89 4.20 -8.03 -1.80
CA ILE A 89 4.90 -8.72 -0.72
C ILE A 89 5.54 -9.91 -1.42
N GLU A 90 6.64 -9.67 -2.14
CA GLU A 90 7.58 -10.68 -2.52
C GLU A 90 7.99 -11.24 -1.17
N SER A 91 7.39 -12.39 -0.88
CA SER A 91 7.76 -13.24 0.23
C SER A 91 9.21 -13.63 -0.04
N ALA A 92 10.13 -12.73 0.30
CA ALA A 92 11.54 -12.97 0.44
C ALA A 92 11.75 -13.81 1.70
N THR A 93 10.99 -14.90 1.82
CA THR A 93 11.49 -16.16 2.33
C THR A 93 12.54 -16.66 1.34
N LEU A 94 13.63 -15.92 1.19
CA LEU A 94 14.93 -16.51 0.92
C LEU A 94 15.18 -17.40 2.13
N ARG A 95 14.72 -18.64 2.01
CA ARG A 95 15.18 -19.73 2.85
C ARG A 95 16.70 -19.74 2.71
N CYS A 96 17.39 -19.13 3.66
CA CYS A 96 18.82 -19.29 3.82
C CYS A 96 19.06 -20.80 3.93
N SER A 97 19.54 -21.36 2.84
CA SER A 97 19.82 -22.77 2.68
C SER A 97 21.27 -22.97 3.05
N GLY A 98 21.53 -23.78 4.08
CA GLY A 98 22.83 -24.41 4.34
C GLY A 98 23.82 -23.57 5.13
#